data_AF-A0A5C1Q0X3-F1
#
_entry.id   AF-A0A5C1Q0X3-F1
#
_cell.length_a   1.000
_cell.length_b   1.000
_cell.length_c   1.000
_cell.angle_alpha   90.00
_cell.angle_beta   90.00
_cell.angle_gamma   90.00
#
_symmetry.space_group_name_H-M   'P 1'
#
loop_
_entity.id
_entity.type
_entity.pdbx_description
1 polymer ?
#
loop_
_entity_poly.entity_id
_entity_poly.type
_entity_poly.pdbx_seq_one_letter_code
_entity_poly.pdbx_strand_id
1 'polypeptide(L)'
;MGLVIAYPVQLLIGTTLGWLLCSFVIYLATPALTSVQPWSFGQLILWFDELGVEAKVGISSSLVTVLGFFIALQTTMHSWRRQTAASMRMSAADTIDRVVSEVNGLILQIEIFSEALAREVSRVRTHRVPLDAAPFLSSLSDDVIAFRAHRQRLLQLEQEILALPARYALLFMPLSDVPAALDAIAEQVEYVTKKIWVRTPPGGTEHPEHRRLLMESIDPVKFEELAGVCDSAHSAIAGLHGAARGVLLGPIIEMNPRAFLRTVRALLGKDED
;
A
#
# COMPACT_ATOMS: atom_id res chain seq x y z
N MET A 1 -19.82 -14.47 -31.53
CA MET A 1 -21.16 -13.84 -31.55
C MET A 1 -21.82 -13.71 -30.16
N GLY A 2 -21.77 -14.72 -29.29
CA GLY A 2 -22.40 -14.66 -27.96
C GLY A 2 -21.92 -13.50 -27.05
N LEU A 3 -20.62 -13.18 -27.05
CA LEU A 3 -20.05 -12.07 -26.27
C LEU A 3 -20.51 -10.68 -26.72
N VAL A 4 -20.77 -10.49 -28.02
CA VAL A 4 -21.19 -9.21 -28.61
C VAL A 4 -22.66 -8.92 -28.31
N ILE A 5 -23.46 -9.96 -28.06
CA ILE A 5 -24.88 -9.83 -27.65
C ILE A 5 -24.98 -9.78 -26.12
N ALA A 6 -24.12 -10.51 -25.39
CA ALA A 6 -24.10 -10.50 -23.94
C ALA A 6 -23.73 -9.12 -23.37
N TYR A 7 -22.76 -8.42 -23.98
CA TYR A 7 -22.31 -7.11 -23.49
C TYR A 7 -23.40 -6.02 -23.52
N PRO A 8 -24.16 -5.79 -24.62
CA PRO A 8 -25.26 -4.82 -24.63
C PRO A 8 -26.43 -5.25 -23.74
N VAL A 9 -26.70 -6.55 -23.59
CA VAL A 9 -27.73 -7.04 -22.65
C VAL A 9 -27.30 -6.78 -21.20
N GLN A 10 -26.03 -6.99 -20.88
CA GLN A 10 -25.47 -6.72 -19.56
C GLN A 10 -25.37 -5.21 -19.29
N LEU A 11 -25.16 -4.38 -20.32
CA LEU A 11 -25.23 -2.93 -20.25
C LEU A 11 -26.67 -2.43 -20.02
N LEU A 12 -27.65 -3.00 -20.73
CA LEU A 12 -29.08 -2.65 -20.64
C LEU A 12 -29.68 -3.01 -19.28
N ILE A 13 -29.31 -4.17 -18.70
CA ILE A 13 -29.87 -4.67 -17.44
C ILE A 13 -29.02 -4.25 -16.23
N GLY A 14 -27.69 -4.13 -16.40
CA GLY A 14 -26.74 -3.90 -15.33
C GLY A 14 -26.45 -2.43 -15.00
N THR A 15 -26.95 -1.47 -15.79
CA THR A 15 -26.74 -0.04 -15.55
C THR A 15 -28.07 0.72 -15.45
N THR A 16 -28.13 1.75 -14.60
CA THR A 16 -29.29 2.66 -14.49
C THR A 16 -29.60 3.36 -15.82
N LEU A 17 -28.55 3.65 -16.60
CA LEU A 17 -28.66 4.25 -17.93
C LEU A 17 -29.31 3.28 -18.93
N GLY A 18 -29.03 1.98 -18.81
CA GLY A 18 -29.67 0.91 -19.56
C GLY A 18 -31.17 0.79 -19.28
N TRP A 19 -31.57 0.83 -18.01
CA TRP A 19 -33.00 0.85 -17.64
C TRP A 19 -33.75 2.07 -18.19
N LEU A 20 -33.11 3.24 -18.19
CA LEU A 20 -33.68 4.47 -18.71
C LEU A 20 -33.81 4.43 -20.24
N LEU A 21 -32.82 3.85 -20.93
CA LEU A 21 -32.88 3.57 -22.36
C LEU A 21 -33.99 2.58 -22.69
N CYS A 22 -34.12 1.50 -21.91
CA CYS A 22 -35.18 0.50 -22.08
C CYS A 22 -36.57 1.13 -21.91
N SER A 23 -36.78 1.93 -20.86
CA SER A 23 -38.08 2.59 -20.64
C SER A 23 -38.42 3.56 -21.77
N PHE A 24 -37.42 4.29 -22.27
CA PHE A 24 -37.60 5.20 -23.41
C PHE A 24 -37.91 4.46 -24.72
N VAL A 25 -37.22 3.35 -24.99
CA VAL A 25 -37.48 2.51 -26.18
C VAL A 25 -38.87 1.87 -26.10
N ILE A 26 -39.27 1.37 -24.93
CA ILE A 26 -40.62 0.82 -24.72
C ILE A 26 -41.66 1.92 -24.96
N TYR A 27 -41.45 3.12 -24.43
CA TYR A 27 -42.35 4.26 -24.62
C TYR A 27 -42.47 4.67 -26.10
N LEU A 28 -41.39 4.65 -26.87
CA LEU A 28 -41.44 4.90 -28.32
C LEU A 28 -42.05 3.76 -29.13
N ALA A 29 -41.94 2.52 -28.64
CA ALA A 29 -42.49 1.33 -29.28
C ALA A 29 -43.99 1.09 -28.96
N THR A 30 -44.54 1.77 -27.95
CA THR A 30 -45.95 1.68 -27.53
C THR A 30 -46.96 1.78 -28.68
N PRO A 31 -46.84 2.71 -29.65
CA PRO A 31 -47.76 2.81 -30.78
C PRO A 31 -47.82 1.52 -31.62
N ALA A 32 -46.69 0.82 -31.76
CA ALA A 32 -46.60 -0.40 -32.55
C ALA A 32 -47.11 -1.64 -31.78
N LEU A 33 -47.10 -1.61 -30.45
CA LEU A 33 -47.51 -2.73 -29.59
C LEU A 33 -48.98 -2.69 -29.17
N THR A 34 -49.54 -1.52 -28.90
CA THR A 34 -50.88 -1.39 -28.31
C THR A 34 -51.84 -0.52 -29.12
N SER A 35 -51.42 0.04 -30.26
CA SER A 35 -52.21 1.00 -31.06
C SER A 35 -52.60 2.29 -30.32
N VAL A 36 -52.10 2.48 -29.09
CA VAL A 36 -52.32 3.67 -28.28
C VAL A 36 -51.16 4.63 -28.51
N GLN A 37 -51.46 5.85 -28.96
CA GLN A 37 -50.45 6.89 -29.02
C GLN A 37 -50.08 7.32 -27.59
N PRO A 38 -48.80 7.23 -27.19
CA PRO A 38 -48.37 7.71 -25.90
C PRO A 38 -48.57 9.22 -25.83
N TRP A 39 -49.04 9.70 -24.67
CA TRP A 39 -49.28 11.12 -24.46
C TRP A 39 -47.99 11.91 -24.55
N SER A 40 -48.02 13.01 -25.29
CA SER A 40 -46.92 13.97 -25.32
C SER A 40 -46.67 14.59 -23.95
N PHE A 41 -45.47 15.13 -23.74
CA PHE A 41 -45.11 15.77 -22.47
C PHE A 41 -46.10 16.89 -22.06
N GLY A 42 -46.60 17.67 -23.03
CA GLY A 42 -47.62 18.68 -22.78
C GLY A 42 -48.97 18.11 -22.35
N GLN A 43 -49.40 16.98 -22.95
CA GLN A 43 -50.62 16.27 -22.56
C GLN A 43 -50.51 15.64 -21.16
N LEU A 44 -49.32 15.15 -20.80
CA LEU A 44 -49.02 14.67 -19.45
C LEU A 44 -49.13 15.77 -18.39
N ILE A 45 -48.68 16.98 -18.69
CA ILE A 45 -48.81 18.14 -17.78
C ILE A 45 -50.28 18.55 -17.63
N LEU A 46 -51.03 18.62 -18.73
CA LEU A 46 -52.46 18.94 -18.69
C LEU A 46 -53.26 17.89 -17.91
N TRP A 47 -52.98 16.61 -18.15
CA TRP A 47 -53.56 15.51 -17.37
C TRP A 47 -53.21 15.61 -15.88
N PHE A 48 -51.96 15.94 -15.57
CA PHE A 48 -51.54 16.13 -14.19
C PHE A 48 -52.27 17.31 -13.54
N ASP A 49 -52.60 18.36 -14.29
CA ASP A 49 -53.37 19.49 -13.77
C ASP A 49 -54.86 19.15 -13.53
N GLU A 50 -55.44 18.29 -14.37
CA GLU A 50 -56.81 17.78 -14.20
C GLU A 50 -56.97 16.79 -13.03
N LEU A 51 -55.87 16.26 -12.46
CA LEU A 51 -55.94 15.37 -11.30
C LEU A 51 -56.48 16.09 -10.04
N GLY A 52 -57.31 15.39 -9.29
CA GLY A 52 -57.76 15.83 -7.97
C GLY A 52 -56.58 16.05 -7.00
N VAL A 53 -56.76 16.97 -6.04
CA VAL A 53 -55.72 17.38 -5.08
C VAL A 53 -55.13 16.17 -4.33
N GLU A 54 -55.95 15.20 -3.95
CA GLU A 54 -55.52 13.97 -3.27
C GLU A 54 -54.55 13.13 -4.10
N ALA A 55 -54.81 13.00 -5.40
CA ALA A 55 -53.96 12.25 -6.32
C ALA A 55 -52.62 12.97 -6.60
N LYS A 56 -52.65 14.31 -6.73
CA LYS A 56 -51.43 15.15 -6.84
C LYS A 56 -50.54 14.99 -5.61
N VAL A 57 -51.13 14.99 -4.40
CA VAL A 57 -50.42 14.77 -3.14
C VAL A 57 -49.83 13.36 -3.07
N GLY A 58 -50.60 12.33 -3.45
CA GLY A 58 -50.13 10.93 -3.48
C GLY A 58 -48.93 10.73 -4.40
N ILE A 59 -48.97 11.28 -5.62
CA ILE A 59 -47.87 11.21 -6.59
C ILE A 59 -46.64 11.98 -6.06
N SER A 60 -46.83 13.19 -5.54
CA SER A 60 -45.74 14.01 -5.00
C SER A 60 -45.06 13.35 -3.80
N SER A 61 -45.84 12.77 -2.88
CA SER A 61 -45.34 12.04 -1.71
C SER A 61 -44.54 10.79 -2.12
N SER A 62 -45.04 10.05 -3.12
CA SER A 62 -44.35 8.89 -3.67
C SER A 62 -43.03 9.29 -4.33
N LEU A 63 -43.01 10.40 -5.08
CA LEU A 63 -41.80 10.94 -5.71
C LEU A 63 -40.76 11.36 -4.66
N VAL A 64 -41.19 12.09 -3.62
CA VAL A 64 -40.32 12.49 -2.50
C VAL A 64 -39.72 11.27 -1.81
N THR A 65 -40.51 10.21 -1.62
CA THR A 65 -40.06 8.96 -1.01
C THR A 65 -39.01 8.26 -1.88
N VAL A 66 -39.27 8.11 -3.18
CA VAL A 66 -38.32 7.51 -4.13
C VAL A 66 -37.02 8.32 -4.17
N LEU A 67 -37.09 9.65 -4.26
CA LEU A 67 -35.91 10.53 -4.23
C LEU A 67 -35.15 10.41 -2.90
N GLY A 68 -35.87 10.33 -1.78
CA GLY A 68 -35.29 10.10 -0.46
C GLY A 68 -34.50 8.79 -0.39
N PHE A 69 -35.05 7.71 -0.95
CA PHE A 69 -34.33 6.42 -1.07
C PHE A 69 -33.08 6.53 -1.93
N PHE A 70 -33.14 7.23 -3.08
CA PHE A 70 -31.97 7.43 -3.93
C PHE A 70 -30.85 8.21 -3.22
N ILE A 71 -31.20 9.30 -2.52
CA ILE A 71 -30.23 10.11 -1.77
C ILE A 71 -29.61 9.28 -0.64
N ALA A 72 -30.43 8.53 0.11
CA ALA A 72 -29.94 7.65 1.17
C ALA A 72 -29.02 6.56 0.63
N LEU A 73 -29.40 5.92 -0.49
CA LEU A 73 -28.59 4.90 -1.14
C LEU A 73 -27.26 5.47 -1.64
N GLN A 74 -27.27 6.63 -2.30
CA GLN A 74 -26.05 7.29 -2.78
C GLN A 74 -25.13 7.66 -1.62
N THR A 75 -25.69 8.20 -0.53
CA THR A 75 -24.93 8.55 0.67
C THR A 75 -24.30 7.31 1.31
N THR A 76 -25.07 6.22 1.39
CA THR A 76 -24.60 4.93 1.92
C THR A 76 -23.50 4.33 1.06
N MET A 77 -23.68 4.33 -0.27
CA MET A 77 -22.68 3.83 -1.21
C MET A 77 -21.39 4.63 -1.17
N HIS A 78 -21.48 5.95 -1.03
CA HIS A 78 -20.33 6.82 -0.91
C HIS A 78 -19.57 6.59 0.41
N SER A 79 -20.31 6.47 1.52
CA SER A 79 -19.74 6.11 2.83
C SER A 79 -19.04 4.75 2.78
N TRP A 80 -19.72 3.75 2.20
CA TRP A 80 -19.18 2.39 2.05
C TRP A 80 -17.89 2.38 1.23
N ARG A 81 -17.86 3.05 0.06
CA ARG A 81 -16.64 3.18 -0.75
C ARG A 81 -15.49 3.82 0.01
N ARG A 82 -15.76 4.88 0.78
CA ARG A 82 -14.74 5.53 1.62
C ARG A 82 -14.22 4.59 2.71
N GLN A 83 -15.10 3.86 3.39
CA GLN A 83 -14.72 2.88 4.41
C GLN A 83 -13.89 1.73 3.82
N THR A 84 -14.29 1.18 2.67
CA THR A 84 -13.54 0.13 1.98
C THR A 84 -12.16 0.62 1.55
N ALA A 85 -12.06 1.82 0.98
CA ALA A 85 -10.78 2.40 0.59
C ALA A 85 -9.85 2.65 1.80
N ALA A 86 -10.39 3.17 2.90
CA ALA A 86 -9.64 3.37 4.14
C ALA A 86 -9.15 2.03 4.73
N SER A 87 -10.00 1.00 4.74
CA SER A 87 -9.63 -0.34 5.19
C SER A 87 -8.52 -0.96 4.33
N MET A 88 -8.61 -0.85 3.00
CA MET A 88 -7.56 -1.32 2.09
C MET A 88 -6.24 -0.60 2.31
N ARG A 89 -6.27 0.72 2.57
CA ARG A 89 -5.05 1.50 2.89
C ARG A 89 -4.42 1.09 4.19
N MET A 90 -5.23 0.89 5.23
CA MET A 90 -4.73 0.46 6.53
C MET A 90 -4.09 -0.92 6.43
N SER A 91 -4.73 -1.85 5.73
CA SER A 91 -4.14 -3.18 5.47
C SER A 91 -2.85 -3.12 4.64
N ALA A 92 -2.77 -2.24 3.64
CA ALA A 92 -1.56 -2.02 2.87
C ALA A 92 -0.44 -1.41 3.72
N ALA A 93 -0.77 -0.39 4.52
CA ALA A 93 0.16 0.25 5.45
C ALA A 93 0.71 -0.74 6.48
N ASP A 94 -0.14 -1.56 7.10
CA ASP A 94 0.29 -2.60 8.05
C ASP A 94 1.19 -3.64 7.39
N THR A 95 0.90 -4.02 6.14
CA THR A 95 1.71 -4.98 5.40
C THR A 95 3.09 -4.41 5.07
N ILE A 96 3.14 -3.16 4.59
CA ILE A 96 4.39 -2.44 4.31
C ILE A 96 5.18 -2.26 5.60
N ASP A 97 4.53 -1.82 6.68
CA ASP A 97 5.17 -1.58 7.98
C ASP A 97 5.81 -2.85 8.53
N ARG A 98 5.10 -3.97 8.46
CA ARG A 98 5.63 -5.28 8.87
C ARG A 98 6.85 -5.68 8.06
N VAL A 99 6.76 -5.64 6.73
CA VAL A 99 7.83 -6.09 5.84
C VAL A 99 9.07 -5.19 5.96
N VAL A 100 8.88 -3.87 5.89
CA VAL A 100 9.98 -2.91 5.95
C VAL A 100 10.63 -2.87 7.33
N SER A 101 9.85 -2.99 8.41
CA SER A 101 10.41 -3.08 9.77
C SER A 101 11.21 -4.37 9.97
N GLU A 102 10.76 -5.50 9.42
CA GLU A 102 11.50 -6.77 9.48
C GLU A 102 12.82 -6.67 8.71
N VAL A 103 12.81 -6.09 7.51
CA VAL A 103 14.03 -5.81 6.74
C VAL A 103 14.98 -4.91 7.50
N ASN A 104 14.48 -3.83 8.08
CA ASN A 104 15.30 -2.88 8.80
C ASN A 104 15.95 -3.51 10.04
N GLY A 105 15.22 -4.38 10.74
CA GLY A 105 15.73 -5.16 11.87
C GLY A 105 16.80 -6.18 11.46
N LEU A 106 16.62 -6.87 10.33
CA LEU A 106 17.61 -7.81 9.81
C LEU A 106 18.89 -7.10 9.37
N ILE A 107 18.78 -5.97 8.66
CA ILE A 107 19.95 -5.17 8.24
C ILE A 107 20.75 -4.73 9.46
N LEU A 108 20.09 -4.24 10.51
CA LEU A 108 20.74 -3.85 11.77
C LEU A 108 21.43 -5.05 12.46
N GLN A 109 20.80 -6.23 12.48
CA GLN A 109 21.41 -7.43 13.06
C GLN A 109 22.66 -7.88 12.28
N ILE A 110 22.61 -7.78 10.94
CA ILE A 110 23.74 -8.06 10.05
C ILE A 110 24.86 -7.05 10.29
N GLU A 111 24.55 -5.77 10.44
CA GLU A 111 25.49 -4.70 10.76
C GLU A 111 26.23 -4.98 12.06
N ILE A 112 25.49 -5.17 13.16
CA ILE A 112 26.03 -5.40 14.51
C ILE A 112 26.97 -6.60 14.51
N PHE A 113 26.55 -7.71 13.89
CA PHE A 113 27.39 -8.90 13.78
C PHE A 113 28.66 -8.63 12.97
N SER A 114 28.52 -7.97 11.81
CA SER A 114 29.65 -7.72 10.90
C SER A 114 30.68 -6.78 11.54
N GLU A 115 30.22 -5.73 12.21
CA GLU A 115 31.08 -4.78 12.92
C GLU A 115 31.76 -5.43 14.13
N ALA A 116 31.04 -6.22 14.93
CA ALA A 116 31.62 -6.95 16.07
C ALA A 116 32.69 -7.96 15.61
N LEU A 117 32.42 -8.68 14.53
CA LEU A 117 33.32 -9.68 13.96
C LEU A 117 34.59 -9.05 13.36
N ALA A 118 34.44 -7.99 12.57
CA ALA A 118 35.56 -7.26 12.00
C ALA A 118 36.47 -6.69 13.08
N ARG A 119 35.88 -6.07 14.13
CA ARG A 119 36.63 -5.53 15.27
C ARG A 119 37.38 -6.60 16.04
N GLU A 120 36.73 -7.70 16.39
CA GLU A 120 37.36 -8.75 17.20
C GLU A 120 38.48 -9.48 16.45
N VAL A 121 38.25 -9.81 15.17
CA VAL A 121 39.30 -10.41 14.32
C VAL A 121 40.48 -9.45 14.16
N SER A 122 40.23 -8.17 13.93
CA SER A 122 41.28 -7.15 13.80
C SER A 122 42.06 -6.95 15.11
N ARG A 123 41.37 -6.99 16.27
CA ARG A 123 41.99 -6.91 17.60
C ARG A 123 42.95 -8.07 17.82
N VAL A 124 42.50 -9.29 17.57
CA VAL A 124 43.29 -10.52 17.75
C VAL A 124 44.50 -10.55 16.82
N ARG A 125 44.33 -10.17 15.54
CA ARG A 125 45.44 -10.11 14.56
C ARG A 125 46.47 -9.04 14.92
N THR A 126 46.01 -7.82 15.22
CA THR A 126 46.89 -6.66 15.45
C THR A 126 47.69 -6.82 16.75
N HIS A 127 47.04 -7.27 17.83
CA HIS A 127 47.67 -7.41 19.14
C HIS A 127 48.28 -8.80 19.37
N ARG A 128 48.24 -9.69 18.36
CA ARG A 128 48.71 -11.08 18.43
C ARG A 128 48.19 -11.82 19.68
N VAL A 129 46.91 -11.61 19.99
CA VAL A 129 46.28 -12.22 21.16
C VAL A 129 46.20 -13.73 20.94
N PRO A 130 46.61 -14.57 21.90
CA PRO A 130 46.40 -16.01 21.82
C PRO A 130 44.90 -16.32 21.67
N LEU A 131 44.54 -17.27 20.80
CA LEU A 131 43.13 -17.61 20.54
C LEU A 131 42.39 -18.04 21.82
N ASP A 132 43.10 -18.70 22.75
CA ASP A 132 42.57 -19.12 24.04
C ASP A 132 42.14 -17.95 24.93
N ALA A 133 42.78 -16.78 24.76
CA ALA A 133 42.51 -15.54 25.47
C ALA A 133 41.51 -14.62 24.75
N ALA A 134 40.82 -15.11 23.70
CA ALA A 134 39.80 -14.38 22.95
C ALA A 134 38.42 -15.05 23.07
N PRO A 135 37.73 -14.94 24.22
CA PRO A 135 36.45 -15.61 24.46
C PRO A 135 35.31 -15.09 23.56
N PHE A 136 35.40 -13.84 23.11
CA PHE A 136 34.41 -13.25 22.20
C PHE A 136 34.36 -13.97 20.84
N LEU A 137 35.47 -14.56 20.38
CA LEU A 137 35.46 -15.37 19.16
C LEU A 137 34.58 -16.62 19.28
N SER A 138 34.42 -17.19 20.48
CA SER A 138 33.51 -18.31 20.70
C SER A 138 32.05 -17.87 20.56
N SER A 139 31.67 -16.76 21.20
CA SER A 139 30.32 -16.18 21.06
C SER A 139 29.99 -15.86 19.60
N LEU A 140 30.92 -15.19 18.90
CA LEU A 140 30.74 -14.83 17.50
C LEU A 140 30.66 -16.06 16.59
N SER A 141 31.29 -17.19 16.96
CA SER A 141 31.18 -18.44 16.22
C SER A 141 29.76 -19.00 16.27
N ASP A 142 29.08 -18.91 17.42
CA ASP A 142 27.67 -19.31 17.56
C ASP A 142 26.75 -18.36 16.76
N ASP A 143 27.04 -17.06 16.78
CA ASP A 143 26.28 -16.03 16.06
C ASP A 143 26.35 -16.17 14.53
N VAL A 144 27.32 -16.91 13.98
CA VAL A 144 27.39 -17.22 12.53
C VAL A 144 26.12 -17.91 12.04
N ILE A 145 25.49 -18.74 12.87
CA ILE A 145 24.25 -19.43 12.52
C ILE A 145 23.11 -18.41 12.37
N ALA A 146 23.00 -17.48 13.32
CA ALA A 146 22.03 -16.40 13.28
C ALA A 146 22.25 -15.50 12.06
N PHE A 147 23.50 -15.07 11.80
CA PHE A 147 23.85 -14.28 10.61
C PHE A 147 23.39 -14.95 9.30
N ARG A 148 23.63 -16.26 9.15
CA ARG A 148 23.19 -17.00 7.95
C ARG A 148 21.68 -17.06 7.82
N ALA A 149 20.97 -17.23 8.94
CA ALA A 149 19.51 -17.20 8.96
C ALA A 149 18.98 -15.81 8.59
N HIS A 150 19.56 -14.74 9.13
CA HIS A 150 19.22 -13.36 8.81
C HIS A 150 19.44 -13.04 7.33
N ARG A 151 20.58 -13.45 6.78
CA ARG A 151 20.87 -13.33 5.34
C ARG A 151 19.81 -14.02 4.49
N GLN A 152 19.46 -15.28 4.81
CA GLN A 152 18.47 -16.03 4.04
C GLN A 152 17.08 -15.38 4.12
N ARG A 153 16.69 -14.88 5.29
CA ARG A 153 15.42 -14.19 5.47
C ARG A 153 15.38 -12.85 4.73
N LEU A 154 16.49 -12.10 4.74
CA LEU A 154 16.61 -10.84 4.00
C LEU A 154 16.39 -11.03 2.50
N LEU A 155 16.98 -12.09 1.91
CA LEU A 155 16.78 -12.43 0.49
C LEU A 155 15.33 -12.80 0.15
N GLN A 156 14.59 -13.39 1.10
CA GLN A 156 13.16 -13.66 0.91
C GLN A 156 12.35 -12.36 0.95
N LEU A 157 12.66 -11.48 1.89
CA LEU A 157 11.95 -10.20 2.05
C LEU A 157 12.23 -9.22 0.92
N GLU A 158 13.41 -9.27 0.28
CA GLU A 158 13.71 -8.53 -0.94
C GLU A 158 12.66 -8.81 -2.03
N GLN A 159 12.31 -10.08 -2.24
CA GLN A 159 11.26 -10.47 -3.19
C GLN A 159 9.87 -10.00 -2.74
N GLU A 160 9.58 -10.05 -1.43
CA GLU A 160 8.33 -9.54 -0.89
C GLU A 160 8.18 -8.03 -1.14
N ILE A 161 9.25 -7.24 -0.94
CA ILE A 161 9.26 -5.79 -1.18
C ILE A 161 8.99 -5.46 -2.65
N LEU A 162 9.68 -6.14 -3.58
CA LEU A 162 9.49 -5.94 -5.02
C LEU A 162 8.06 -6.27 -5.49
N ALA A 163 7.36 -7.15 -4.77
CA ALA A 163 5.98 -7.51 -5.09
C ALA A 163 4.92 -6.53 -4.55
N LEU A 164 5.25 -5.67 -3.57
CA LEU A 164 4.30 -4.77 -2.92
C LEU A 164 3.65 -3.78 -3.89
N PRO A 165 4.38 -3.08 -4.79
CA PRO A 165 3.77 -2.16 -5.75
C PRO A 165 2.73 -2.84 -6.65
N ALA A 166 3.02 -4.05 -7.13
CA ALA A 166 2.11 -4.81 -7.97
C ALA A 166 0.87 -5.29 -7.20
N ARG A 167 1.05 -5.75 -5.95
CA ARG A 167 -0.05 -6.24 -5.09
C ARG A 167 -1.09 -5.16 -4.78
N TYR A 168 -0.66 -3.90 -4.66
CA TYR A 168 -1.51 -2.77 -4.31
C TYR A 168 -1.65 -1.74 -5.44
N ALA A 169 -1.44 -2.14 -6.70
CA ALA A 169 -1.40 -1.23 -7.86
C ALA A 169 -2.64 -0.31 -7.97
N LEU A 170 -3.84 -0.84 -7.74
CA LEU A 170 -5.08 -0.06 -7.76
C LEU A 170 -5.14 1.00 -6.66
N LEU A 171 -4.52 0.72 -5.51
CA LEU A 171 -4.46 1.64 -4.38
C LEU A 171 -3.43 2.74 -4.61
N PHE A 172 -2.32 2.41 -5.28
CA PHE A 172 -1.21 3.33 -5.52
C PHE A 172 -1.37 4.20 -6.77
N MET A 173 -2.30 3.88 -7.66
CA MET A 173 -2.58 4.70 -8.85
C MET A 173 -2.77 6.21 -8.54
N PRO A 174 -3.49 6.62 -7.47
CA PRO A 174 -3.58 8.03 -7.06
C PRO A 174 -2.47 8.50 -6.11
N LEU A 175 -1.54 7.64 -5.69
CA LEU A 175 -0.50 7.91 -4.68
C LEU A 175 0.89 7.66 -5.29
N SER A 176 1.38 8.57 -6.13
CA SER A 176 2.66 8.43 -6.86
C SER A 176 3.88 8.23 -5.96
N ASP A 177 3.84 8.78 -4.74
CA ASP A 177 5.00 8.85 -3.86
C ASP A 177 5.28 7.52 -3.13
N VAL A 178 4.24 6.70 -2.93
CA VAL A 178 4.37 5.42 -2.21
C VAL A 178 5.14 4.38 -3.03
N PRO A 179 4.81 4.12 -4.32
CA PRO A 179 5.62 3.25 -5.16
C PRO A 179 7.07 3.71 -5.28
N ALA A 180 7.30 5.02 -5.49
CA ALA A 180 8.66 5.55 -5.60
C ALA A 180 9.48 5.33 -4.32
N ALA A 181 8.87 5.48 -3.14
CA ALA A 181 9.52 5.16 -1.88
C ALA A 181 9.80 3.66 -1.71
N LEU A 182 8.88 2.79 -2.15
CA LEU A 182 9.07 1.33 -2.11
C LEU A 182 10.18 0.87 -3.08
N ASP A 183 10.26 1.46 -4.27
CA ASP A 183 11.31 1.18 -5.24
C ASP A 183 12.67 1.62 -4.69
N ALA A 184 12.76 2.80 -4.08
CA ALA A 184 13.98 3.26 -3.42
C ALA A 184 14.39 2.37 -2.23
N ILE A 185 13.43 1.88 -1.44
CA ILE A 185 13.70 0.88 -0.39
C ILE A 185 14.23 -0.41 -1.01
N ALA A 186 13.63 -0.89 -2.10
CA ALA A 186 14.07 -2.09 -2.80
C ALA A 186 15.52 -1.95 -3.31
N GLU A 187 15.88 -0.80 -3.87
CA GLU A 187 17.26 -0.51 -4.31
C GLU A 187 18.26 -0.57 -3.14
N GLN A 188 17.91 -0.05 -1.97
CA GLN A 188 18.77 -0.13 -0.78
C GLN A 188 18.92 -1.58 -0.29
N VAL A 189 17.84 -2.35 -0.29
CA VAL A 189 17.89 -3.78 0.05
C VAL A 189 18.75 -4.54 -0.95
N GLU A 190 18.58 -4.30 -2.24
CA GLU A 190 19.38 -4.91 -3.31
C GLU A 190 20.88 -4.57 -3.17
N TYR A 191 21.19 -3.35 -2.75
CA TYR A 191 22.56 -2.93 -2.49
C TYR A 191 23.20 -3.74 -1.35
N VAL A 192 22.47 -3.97 -0.26
CA VAL A 192 22.91 -4.82 0.86
C VAL A 192 23.04 -6.29 0.42
N THR A 193 22.04 -6.84 -0.27
CA THR A 193 22.03 -8.25 -0.69
C THR A 193 23.14 -8.60 -1.69
N LYS A 194 23.61 -7.63 -2.48
CA LYS A 194 24.80 -7.79 -3.32
C LYS A 194 26.09 -7.93 -2.51
N LYS A 195 26.17 -7.28 -1.35
CA LYS A 195 27.39 -7.22 -0.50
C LYS A 195 27.42 -8.25 0.62
N ILE A 196 26.27 -8.83 0.99
CA ILE A 196 26.14 -9.81 2.09
C ILE A 196 26.86 -11.16 1.85
N TRP A 197 27.35 -11.40 0.63
CA TRP A 197 28.04 -12.64 0.24
C TRP A 197 29.50 -12.69 0.72
N VAL A 198 29.67 -12.57 2.04
CA VAL A 198 30.94 -12.76 2.73
C VAL A 198 31.11 -14.22 3.18
N ARG A 199 32.36 -14.70 3.18
CA ARG A 199 32.67 -16.07 3.58
C ARG A 199 32.47 -16.24 5.09
N THR A 200 31.74 -17.26 5.50
CA THR A 200 31.53 -17.63 6.91
C THR A 200 31.81 -19.11 7.14
N PRO A 201 32.45 -19.50 8.27
CA PRO A 201 32.67 -20.89 8.62
C PRO A 201 31.34 -21.59 8.98
N PRO A 202 31.28 -22.92 9.11
CA PRO A 202 30.06 -23.65 9.45
C PRO A 202 29.29 -23.15 10.69
N GLY A 203 29.95 -22.38 11.58
CA GLY A 203 29.35 -21.82 12.79
C GLY A 203 29.35 -22.82 13.94
N GLY A 204 29.05 -22.33 15.15
CA GLY A 204 28.98 -23.12 16.37
C GLY A 204 30.30 -23.26 17.13
N THR A 205 30.19 -23.68 18.39
CA THR A 205 31.31 -23.94 19.31
C THR A 205 31.62 -25.42 19.51
N GLU A 206 30.85 -26.32 18.88
CA GLU A 206 31.01 -27.78 19.00
C GLU A 206 32.36 -28.30 18.49
N HIS A 207 32.95 -27.62 17.50
CA HIS A 207 34.26 -28.00 16.97
C HIS A 207 35.39 -27.45 17.87
N PRO A 208 36.37 -28.26 18.29
CA PRO A 208 37.47 -27.81 19.16
C PRO A 208 38.23 -26.60 18.60
N GLU A 209 38.40 -26.55 17.29
CA GLU A 209 39.11 -25.49 16.55
C GLU A 209 38.20 -24.34 16.03
N HIS A 210 36.99 -24.16 16.56
CA HIS A 210 36.03 -23.17 16.03
C HIS A 210 36.62 -21.75 15.91
N ARG A 211 37.41 -21.29 16.90
CA ARG A 211 38.05 -19.97 16.88
C ARG A 211 39.07 -19.83 15.74
N ARG A 212 39.84 -20.90 15.48
CA ARG A 212 40.83 -20.92 14.39
C ARG A 212 40.13 -20.91 13.03
N LEU A 213 39.11 -21.74 12.87
CA LEU A 213 38.31 -21.79 11.63
C LEU A 213 37.67 -20.42 11.34
N LEU A 214 37.12 -19.75 12.35
CA LEU A 214 36.57 -18.41 12.25
C LEU A 214 37.64 -17.41 11.78
N MET A 215 38.78 -17.37 12.46
CA MET A 215 39.91 -16.48 12.13
C MET A 215 40.49 -16.67 10.73
N GLU A 216 40.56 -17.91 10.24
CA GLU A 216 41.10 -18.25 8.92
C GLU A 216 40.11 -17.94 7.78
N SER A 217 38.81 -17.99 8.04
CA SER A 217 37.78 -17.86 7.00
C SER A 217 37.25 -16.43 6.83
N ILE A 218 37.56 -15.52 7.76
CA ILE A 218 37.07 -14.14 7.77
C ILE A 218 38.09 -13.16 7.20
N ASP A 219 37.57 -12.29 6.34
CA ASP A 219 38.24 -11.08 5.86
C ASP A 219 37.65 -9.86 6.58
N PRO A 220 38.37 -9.25 7.56
CA PRO A 220 37.83 -8.16 8.37
C PRO A 220 37.46 -6.94 7.52
N VAL A 221 38.16 -6.69 6.42
CA VAL A 221 37.89 -5.54 5.53
C VAL A 221 36.52 -5.68 4.87
N LYS A 222 36.15 -6.89 4.44
CA LYS A 222 34.85 -7.14 3.81
C LYS A 222 33.69 -7.06 4.79
N PHE A 223 33.89 -7.48 6.04
CA PHE A 223 32.88 -7.36 7.08
C PHE A 223 32.70 -5.91 7.54
N GLU A 224 33.78 -5.12 7.57
CA GLU A 224 33.71 -3.68 7.83
C GLU A 224 33.01 -2.93 6.68
N GLU A 225 33.30 -3.28 5.42
CA GLU A 225 32.57 -2.75 4.25
C GLU A 225 31.07 -3.10 4.32
N LEU A 226 30.75 -4.35 4.67
CA LEU A 226 29.35 -4.80 4.83
C LEU A 226 28.64 -4.02 5.94
N ALA A 227 29.28 -3.81 7.09
CA ALA A 227 28.72 -3.02 8.18
C ALA A 227 28.41 -1.58 7.73
N GLY A 228 29.35 -0.91 7.04
CA GLY A 228 29.12 0.44 6.51
C GLY A 228 27.99 0.52 5.47
N VAL A 229 27.86 -0.51 4.63
CA VAL A 229 26.74 -0.63 3.69
C VAL A 229 25.41 -0.77 4.44
N CYS A 230 25.36 -1.62 5.47
CA CYS A 230 24.16 -1.81 6.27
C CYS A 230 23.73 -0.55 7.04
N ASP A 231 24.65 0.18 7.65
CA ASP A 231 24.36 1.44 8.37
C ASP A 231 23.72 2.50 7.43
N SER A 232 24.33 2.70 6.25
CA SER A 232 23.82 3.64 5.25
C SER A 232 22.41 3.25 4.75
N ALA A 233 22.19 1.95 4.50
CA ALA A 233 20.91 1.43 4.05
C ALA A 233 19.84 1.51 5.14
N HIS A 234 20.18 1.18 6.40
CA HIS A 234 19.28 1.26 7.55
C HIS A 234 18.69 2.66 7.71
N SER A 235 19.56 3.68 7.69
CA SER A 235 19.16 5.08 7.80
C SER A 235 18.25 5.53 6.64
N ALA A 236 18.60 5.15 5.40
CA ALA A 236 17.81 5.48 4.22
C ALA A 236 16.43 4.81 4.23
N ILE A 237 16.38 3.51 4.54
CA ILE A 237 15.15 2.72 4.61
C ILE A 237 14.23 3.27 5.70
N ALA A 238 14.75 3.59 6.89
CA ALA A 238 13.95 4.16 7.97
C ALA A 238 13.28 5.48 7.56
N GLY A 239 14.02 6.37 6.87
CA GLY A 239 13.48 7.64 6.37
C GLY A 239 12.39 7.44 5.31
N LEU A 240 12.65 6.61 4.31
CA LEU A 240 11.70 6.30 3.23
C LEU A 240 10.44 5.60 3.77
N HIS A 241 10.61 4.70 4.74
CA HIS A 241 9.52 4.01 5.40
C HIS A 241 8.59 5.00 6.12
N GLY A 242 9.15 5.94 6.89
CA GLY A 242 8.38 6.98 7.56
C GLY A 242 7.58 7.84 6.57
N ALA A 243 8.18 8.20 5.44
CA ALA A 243 7.52 8.96 4.38
C ALA A 243 6.36 8.19 3.73
N ALA A 244 6.60 6.94 3.31
CA ALA A 244 5.58 6.09 2.69
C ALA A 244 4.40 5.85 3.65
N ARG A 245 4.68 5.57 4.93
CA ARG A 245 3.68 5.39 5.97
C ARG A 245 2.88 6.68 6.21
N GLY A 246 3.54 7.84 6.21
CA GLY A 246 2.91 9.14 6.34
C GLY A 246 1.91 9.43 5.21
N VAL A 247 2.25 9.07 3.96
CA VAL A 247 1.34 9.23 2.81
C VAL A 247 0.15 8.26 2.88
N LEU A 248 0.37 7.03 3.34
CA LEU A 248 -0.69 6.01 3.43
C LEU A 248 -1.68 6.25 4.57
N LEU A 249 -1.18 6.66 5.74
CA LEU A 249 -1.99 6.95 6.92
C LEU A 249 -2.45 8.40 7.00
N GLY A 250 -1.89 9.28 6.16
CA GLY A 250 -2.32 10.65 6.04
C GLY A 250 -3.81 10.72 5.71
N PRO A 251 -4.58 11.63 6.36
CA PRO A 251 -5.95 11.85 5.95
C PRO A 251 -5.90 12.25 4.47
N ILE A 252 -6.75 11.61 3.64
CA ILE A 252 -7.08 12.21 2.34
C ILE A 252 -7.75 13.52 2.71
N ILE A 253 -6.99 14.61 2.69
CA ILE A 253 -7.60 15.89 2.44
C ILE A 253 -8.05 15.77 1.00
N GLU A 254 -9.23 15.16 0.78
CA GLU A 254 -10.00 15.47 -0.40
C GLU A 254 -10.09 16.99 -0.31
N MET A 255 -9.42 17.71 -1.21
CA MET A 255 -9.52 19.17 -1.28
C MET A 255 -11.02 19.44 -1.33
N ASN A 256 -11.61 19.80 -0.19
CA ASN A 256 -12.99 20.18 -0.14
C ASN A 256 -12.93 21.60 -0.68
N PRO A 257 -13.34 21.85 -1.94
CA PRO A 257 -13.13 23.15 -2.55
C PRO A 257 -13.82 24.26 -1.75
N ARG A 258 -14.89 23.92 -1.00
CA ARG A 258 -15.55 24.85 -0.08
C ARG A 258 -14.74 25.11 1.18
N ALA A 259 -14.06 24.11 1.74
CA ALA A 259 -13.17 24.29 2.88
C ALA A 259 -11.91 25.08 2.49
N PHE A 260 -11.33 24.80 1.32
CA PHE A 260 -10.22 25.53 0.72
C PHE A 260 -10.60 26.99 0.43
N LEU A 261 -11.75 27.23 -0.21
CA LEU A 261 -12.27 28.60 -0.44
C LEU A 261 -12.55 29.33 0.88
N ARG A 262 -13.00 28.64 1.93
CA ARG A 262 -13.15 29.23 3.27
C ARG A 262 -11.82 29.61 3.90
N THR A 263 -10.80 28.76 3.78
CA THR A 263 -9.45 29.06 4.31
C THR A 263 -8.80 30.19 3.54
N VAL A 264 -8.90 30.19 2.21
CA VAL A 264 -8.41 31.27 1.34
C VAL A 264 -9.15 32.58 1.63
N ARG A 265 -10.47 32.57 1.80
CA ARG A 265 -11.25 33.77 2.17
C ARG A 265 -10.94 34.26 3.58
N ALA A 266 -10.68 33.37 4.53
CA ALA A 266 -10.28 33.75 5.89
C ALA A 266 -8.86 34.31 5.97
N LEU A 267 -7.98 33.88 5.07
CA LEU A 267 -6.62 34.44 4.91
C LEU A 267 -6.63 35.79 4.18
N LEU A 268 -7.54 35.98 3.22
CA LEU A 268 -7.69 37.24 2.47
C LEU A 268 -8.59 38.27 3.17
N GLY A 269 -9.37 37.87 4.17
CA GLY A 269 -10.27 38.73 4.94
C GLY A 269 -9.68 39.22 6.27
N LYS A 270 -8.36 39.14 6.43
CA LYS A 270 -7.67 39.50 7.69
C LYS A 270 -6.85 40.80 7.60
N ASP A 271 -7.23 41.68 6.66
CA ASP A 271 -6.64 43.02 6.46
C ASP A 271 -7.66 44.18 6.63
N GLU A 272 -8.82 43.92 7.24
CA GLU A 272 -9.74 45.00 7.66
C GLU A 272 -10.17 44.77 9.11
N ASP A 273 -9.30 45.16 10.03
CA ASP A 273 -9.59 45.95 11.25
C ASP A 273 -8.30 46.19 12.06
#